data_AF-A0A8C7H1B6-F1
#
_entry.id   AF-A0A8C7H1B6-F1
#
_cell.length_a   1.000
_cell.length_b   1.000
_cell.length_c   1.000
_cell.angle_alpha   90.00
_cell.angle_beta   90.00
_cell.angle_gamma   90.00
#
_symmetry.space_group_name_H-M   'P 1'
#
loop_
_entity.id
_entity.type
_entity.pdbx_description
1 polymer ?
#
loop_
_entity_poly.entity_id
_entity_poly.type
_entity_poly.pdbx_seq_one_letter_code
_entity_poly.pdbx_strand_id
1 'polypeptide(L)'
;MAALSGGGDSGNGTDQVLELGRTLLTDFIYERVLRHADSSTQLSVTRTQLGGSELCNPNHKKLALCLQQIGDELDGNTQLQSMLNDTALQPSHDVFMRVAREIFSDGKFNWGRVVALFYFACRLVIKALLTKVPDIIRTIISWATDYLRDHVINWIRDQGGWEGIRSYFGTPTWQTVGVFLAGVLTTVLVIRKM
;
A
#
# COMPACT_ATOMS: atom_id res chain seq x y z
N MET A 1 -11.45 -40.37 -28.21
CA MET A 1 -10.27 -39.50 -28.41
C MET A 1 -10.42 -38.33 -27.47
N ALA A 2 -9.54 -38.23 -26.48
CA ALA A 2 -9.68 -37.34 -25.33
C ALA A 2 -9.57 -35.86 -25.74
N ALA A 3 -10.43 -35.04 -25.13
CA ALA A 3 -10.39 -33.59 -25.18
C ALA A 3 -9.27 -33.06 -24.27
N LEU A 4 -8.54 -32.05 -24.73
CA LEU A 4 -7.77 -31.16 -23.86
C LEU A 4 -8.23 -29.73 -24.15
N SER A 5 -8.98 -29.20 -23.20
CA SER A 5 -9.35 -27.80 -23.06
C SER A 5 -8.78 -27.32 -21.73
N GLY A 6 -8.29 -26.08 -21.68
CA GLY A 6 -8.04 -25.37 -20.42
C GLY A 6 -6.65 -24.75 -20.31
N GLY A 7 -6.54 -23.46 -20.62
CA GLY A 7 -5.31 -22.69 -20.39
C GLY A 7 -5.43 -21.17 -20.58
N GLY A 8 -6.62 -20.57 -20.40
CA GLY A 8 -6.84 -19.15 -20.73
C GLY A 8 -7.46 -18.27 -19.63
N ASP A 9 -8.00 -18.83 -18.55
CA ASP A 9 -8.89 -18.06 -17.64
C ASP A 9 -8.17 -17.49 -16.40
N SER A 10 -7.07 -18.11 -15.96
CA SER A 10 -6.36 -17.73 -14.73
C SER A 10 -5.53 -16.43 -14.85
N GLY A 11 -5.08 -16.09 -16.07
CA GLY A 11 -4.32 -14.86 -16.32
C GLY A 11 -5.18 -13.60 -16.18
N ASN A 12 -6.37 -13.63 -16.82
CA ASN A 12 -7.30 -12.50 -16.84
C ASN A 12 -7.78 -12.10 -15.42
N GLY A 13 -8.10 -13.08 -14.57
CA GLY A 13 -8.52 -12.79 -13.19
C GLY A 13 -7.39 -12.20 -12.33
N THR A 14 -6.15 -12.65 -12.50
CA THR A 14 -5.00 -12.15 -11.74
C THR A 14 -4.66 -10.72 -12.14
N ASP A 15 -4.70 -10.42 -13.44
CA ASP A 15 -4.46 -9.07 -13.97
C ASP A 15 -5.55 -8.07 -13.50
N GLN A 16 -6.82 -8.49 -13.45
CA GLN A 16 -7.91 -7.66 -12.93
C GLN A 16 -7.75 -7.35 -11.44
N VAL A 17 -7.36 -8.34 -10.62
CA VAL A 17 -7.10 -8.12 -9.19
C VAL A 17 -5.90 -7.18 -9.01
N LEU A 18 -4.86 -7.32 -9.84
CA LEU A 18 -3.68 -6.46 -9.76
C LEU A 18 -4.02 -5.02 -10.14
N GLU A 19 -4.78 -4.83 -11.22
CA GLU A 19 -5.21 -3.52 -11.70
C GLU A 19 -6.10 -2.80 -10.69
N LEU A 20 -7.02 -3.53 -10.04
CA LEU A 20 -7.81 -2.99 -8.94
C LEU A 20 -6.91 -2.59 -7.76
N GLY A 21 -5.92 -3.41 -7.42
CA GLY A 21 -4.96 -3.11 -6.35
C GLY A 21 -4.16 -1.84 -6.62
N ARG A 22 -3.67 -1.68 -7.85
CA ARG A 22 -3.00 -0.46 -8.32
C ARG A 22 -3.94 0.75 -8.22
N THR A 23 -5.18 0.63 -8.68
CA THR A 23 -6.15 1.72 -8.64
C THR A 23 -6.46 2.13 -7.20
N LEU A 24 -6.71 1.16 -6.31
CA LEU A 24 -6.92 1.40 -4.88
C LEU A 24 -5.71 2.09 -4.23
N LEU A 25 -4.49 1.67 -4.55
CA LEU A 25 -3.28 2.32 -4.05
C LEU A 25 -3.18 3.78 -4.51
N THR A 26 -3.42 4.05 -5.80
CA THR A 26 -3.35 5.42 -6.33
C THR A 26 -4.42 6.33 -5.75
N ASP A 27 -5.65 5.85 -5.60
CA ASP A 27 -6.74 6.58 -4.94
C ASP A 27 -6.40 6.84 -3.47
N PHE A 28 -5.87 5.84 -2.80
CA PHE A 28 -5.47 5.94 -1.41
C PHE A 28 -4.43 7.03 -1.16
N ILE A 29 -3.39 7.06 -2.01
CA ILE A 29 -2.33 8.08 -1.98
C ILE A 29 -2.89 9.46 -2.30
N TYR A 30 -3.73 9.58 -3.32
CA TYR A 30 -4.32 10.85 -3.75
C TYR A 30 -5.08 11.53 -2.61
N GLU A 31 -6.04 10.82 -2.00
CA GLU A 31 -6.87 11.35 -0.93
C GLU A 31 -6.03 11.70 0.31
N ARG A 32 -5.02 10.89 0.64
CA ARG A 32 -4.08 11.16 1.73
C ARG A 32 -3.24 12.41 1.50
N VAL A 33 -2.70 12.59 0.30
CA VAL A 33 -1.93 13.79 -0.05
C VAL A 33 -2.81 15.02 0.04
N LEU A 34 -4.07 14.95 -0.43
CA LEU A 34 -5.02 16.05 -0.30
C LEU A 34 -5.32 16.41 1.17
N ARG A 35 -5.49 15.41 2.04
CA ARG A 35 -5.70 15.64 3.48
C ARG A 35 -4.48 16.24 4.18
N HIS A 36 -3.28 15.86 3.76
CA HIS A 36 -2.01 16.41 4.27
C HIS A 36 -1.63 17.75 3.62
N ALA A 37 -2.30 18.14 2.54
CA ALA A 37 -2.11 19.43 1.88
C ALA A 37 -2.80 20.54 2.70
N ASP A 38 -2.31 20.77 3.91
CA ASP A 38 -2.74 21.90 4.72
C ASP A 38 -1.97 23.17 4.33
N SER A 39 -2.48 24.33 4.73
CA SER A 39 -2.08 25.69 4.27
C SER A 39 -0.58 26.03 4.34
N SER A 40 0.21 25.25 5.08
CA SER A 40 1.66 25.44 5.29
C SER A 40 2.55 24.61 4.33
N THR A 41 2.01 23.58 3.68
CA THR A 41 2.72 22.70 2.76
C THR A 41 2.06 22.73 1.39
N GLN A 42 2.75 23.26 0.38
CA GLN A 42 2.32 23.21 -1.04
C GLN A 42 2.44 21.78 -1.61
N LEU A 43 1.86 20.79 -0.94
CA LEU A 43 1.72 19.43 -1.45
C LEU A 43 0.53 19.40 -2.40
N SER A 44 0.78 19.27 -3.69
CA SER A 44 -0.28 19.01 -4.67
C SER A 44 0.13 17.84 -5.54
N VAL A 45 -0.83 16.96 -5.81
CA VAL A 45 -0.66 15.87 -6.76
C VAL A 45 -1.97 15.65 -7.50
N THR A 46 -1.89 15.43 -8.80
CA THR A 46 -3.04 15.05 -9.60
C THR A 46 -3.14 13.53 -9.70
N ARG A 47 -4.35 13.00 -9.87
CA ARG A 47 -4.55 11.56 -10.16
C ARG A 47 -3.74 11.11 -11.38
N THR A 48 -3.64 11.98 -12.39
CA THR A 48 -2.82 11.73 -13.58
C THR A 48 -1.34 11.60 -13.25
N GLN A 49 -0.77 12.41 -12.35
CA GLN A 49 0.63 12.30 -11.90
C GLN A 49 0.91 10.98 -11.18
N LEU A 50 -0.05 10.47 -10.41
CA LEU A 50 0.03 9.14 -9.78
C LEU A 50 -0.15 8.00 -10.80
N GLY A 51 -0.66 8.30 -11.99
CA GLY A 51 -1.06 7.30 -12.98
C GLY A 51 -2.30 6.51 -12.57
N GLY A 52 -3.13 7.08 -11.70
CA GLY A 52 -4.40 6.50 -11.27
C GLY A 52 -5.58 7.04 -12.06
N SER A 53 -6.67 6.26 -12.09
CA SER A 53 -7.97 6.67 -12.62
C SER A 53 -8.96 6.89 -11.46
N GLU A 54 -10.10 7.52 -11.76
CA GLU A 54 -11.18 7.61 -10.80
C GLU A 54 -11.86 6.25 -10.60
N LEU A 55 -12.22 5.93 -9.36
CA LEU A 55 -12.98 4.73 -9.04
C LEU A 55 -14.44 4.94 -9.42
N CYS A 56 -14.93 4.29 -10.48
CA CYS A 56 -16.33 4.44 -10.91
C CYS A 56 -17.29 3.46 -10.19
N ASN A 57 -16.80 2.28 -9.80
CA ASN A 57 -17.63 1.24 -9.20
C ASN A 57 -17.96 1.56 -7.72
N PRO A 58 -19.24 1.56 -7.29
CA PRO A 58 -19.64 1.81 -5.91
C PRO A 58 -18.98 0.90 -4.87
N ASN A 59 -18.75 -0.37 -5.19
CA ASN A 59 -18.08 -1.29 -4.28
C ASN A 59 -16.60 -0.93 -4.12
N HIS A 60 -15.91 -0.59 -5.21
CA HIS A 60 -14.52 -0.16 -5.14
C HIS A 60 -14.38 1.17 -4.38
N LYS A 61 -15.35 2.09 -4.50
CA LYS A 61 -15.40 3.31 -3.68
C LYS A 61 -15.53 2.97 -2.20
N LYS A 62 -16.37 2.01 -1.82
CA LYS A 62 -16.48 1.54 -0.43
C LYS A 62 -15.16 0.95 0.07
N LEU A 63 -14.48 0.14 -0.75
CA LEU A 63 -13.15 -0.39 -0.41
C LEU A 63 -12.13 0.72 -0.18
N ALA A 64 -12.10 1.72 -1.05
CA ALA A 64 -11.21 2.86 -0.92
C ALA A 64 -11.48 3.67 0.36
N LEU A 65 -12.75 3.95 0.67
CA LEU A 65 -13.14 4.60 1.93
C LEU A 65 -12.68 3.78 3.15
N CYS A 66 -12.81 2.48 3.07
CA CYS A 66 -12.31 1.54 4.06
C CYS A 66 -10.80 1.69 4.27
N LEU A 67 -10.02 1.67 3.19
CA LEU A 67 -8.57 1.87 3.27
C LEU A 67 -8.23 3.24 3.90
N GLN A 68 -8.96 4.30 3.54
CA GLN A 68 -8.79 5.63 4.14
C GLN A 68 -8.95 5.58 5.66
N GLN A 69 -10.03 4.97 6.15
CA GLN A 69 -10.28 4.83 7.59
C GLN A 69 -9.12 4.12 8.31
N ILE A 70 -8.59 3.02 7.75
CA ILE A 70 -7.47 2.31 8.39
C ILE A 70 -6.27 3.21 8.53
N GLY A 71 -5.90 3.89 7.45
CA GLY A 71 -4.70 4.71 7.57
C GLY A 71 -4.94 5.98 8.39
N ASP A 72 -6.18 6.45 8.60
CA ASP A 72 -6.49 7.47 9.63
C ASP A 72 -6.16 6.93 11.02
N GLU A 73 -6.45 5.64 11.29
CA GLU A 73 -6.05 4.97 12.54
C GLU A 73 -4.52 4.81 12.64
N LEU A 74 -3.83 4.53 11.54
CA LEU A 74 -2.35 4.46 11.50
C LEU A 74 -1.70 5.85 11.67
N ASP A 75 -2.32 6.89 11.14
CA ASP A 75 -1.90 8.29 11.32
C ASP A 75 -1.96 8.70 12.79
N GLY A 76 -2.93 8.17 13.56
CA GLY A 76 -3.03 8.36 15.00
C GLY A 76 -1.93 7.68 15.84
N ASN A 77 -1.15 6.75 15.29
CA ASN A 77 -0.09 6.07 16.03
C ASN A 77 1.20 6.90 16.06
N THR A 78 1.42 7.63 17.16
CA THR A 78 2.55 8.57 17.32
C THR A 78 3.94 7.92 17.19
N GLN A 79 4.11 6.69 17.69
CA GLN A 79 5.37 5.95 17.55
C GLN A 79 5.67 5.63 16.09
N LEU A 80 4.66 5.13 15.36
CA LEU A 80 4.76 4.87 13.93
C LEU A 80 5.07 6.17 13.15
N GLN A 81 4.37 7.27 13.48
CA GLN A 81 4.62 8.57 12.86
C GLN A 81 6.07 9.05 13.05
N SER A 82 6.60 8.91 14.27
CA SER A 82 7.99 9.27 14.58
C SER A 82 8.99 8.50 13.72
N MET A 83 8.81 7.18 13.60
CA MET A 83 9.69 6.33 12.77
C MET A 83 9.61 6.68 11.29
N LEU A 84 8.41 6.92 10.76
CA LEU A 84 8.20 7.27 9.35
C LEU A 84 8.82 8.62 8.97
N ASN A 85 8.94 9.53 9.95
CA ASN A 85 9.58 10.82 9.80
C ASN A 85 11.10 10.77 9.98
N ASP A 86 11.69 9.63 10.37
CA ASP A 86 13.14 9.45 10.50
C ASP A 86 13.84 9.72 9.15
N THR A 87 14.92 10.50 9.17
CA THR A 87 15.69 10.88 7.98
C THR A 87 16.36 9.69 7.30
N ALA A 88 16.53 8.56 7.99
CA ALA A 88 17.05 7.33 7.41
C ALA A 88 16.08 6.65 6.43
N LEU A 89 14.76 6.91 6.53
CA LEU A 89 13.75 6.35 5.62
C LEU A 89 13.61 7.18 4.35
N GLN A 90 14.61 7.15 3.47
CA GLN A 90 14.55 7.88 2.20
C GLN A 90 13.58 7.21 1.21
N PRO A 91 12.87 7.97 0.36
CA PRO A 91 12.02 7.43 -0.70
C PRO A 91 12.90 6.77 -1.78
N SER A 92 13.31 5.52 -1.53
CA SER A 92 14.23 4.77 -2.37
C SER A 92 13.82 3.30 -2.48
N HIS A 93 14.21 2.66 -3.59
CA HIS A 93 13.85 1.28 -3.86
C HIS A 93 14.35 0.30 -2.79
N ASP A 94 15.58 0.48 -2.30
CA ASP A 94 16.15 -0.38 -1.25
C ASP A 94 15.37 -0.24 0.07
N VAL A 95 15.02 0.98 0.50
CA VAL A 95 14.19 1.21 1.68
C VAL A 95 12.84 0.51 1.51
N PHE A 96 12.20 0.71 0.35
CA PHE A 96 10.93 0.08 0.04
C PHE A 96 11.00 -1.43 0.14
N MET A 97 11.94 -2.05 -0.57
CA MET A 97 12.07 -3.50 -0.64
C MET A 97 12.44 -4.13 0.71
N ARG A 98 13.27 -3.47 1.54
CA ARG A 98 13.58 -3.99 2.88
C ARG A 98 12.33 -4.03 3.75
N VAL A 99 11.57 -2.94 3.81
CA VAL A 99 10.33 -2.89 4.60
C VAL A 99 9.30 -3.86 4.05
N ALA A 100 9.11 -3.93 2.73
CA ALA A 100 8.18 -4.86 2.12
C ALA A 100 8.53 -6.32 2.44
N ARG A 101 9.81 -6.72 2.32
CA ARG A 101 10.25 -8.07 2.71
C ARG A 101 10.06 -8.35 4.18
N GLU A 102 10.35 -7.38 5.04
CA GLU A 102 10.20 -7.53 6.49
C GLU A 102 8.72 -7.67 6.90
N ILE A 103 7.79 -6.98 6.24
CA ILE A 103 6.34 -7.14 6.45
C ILE A 103 5.90 -8.60 6.25
N PHE A 104 6.52 -9.32 5.30
CA PHE A 104 6.13 -10.68 4.93
C PHE A 104 7.20 -11.74 5.25
N SER A 105 8.16 -11.43 6.13
CA SER A 105 9.36 -12.25 6.35
C SER A 105 9.07 -13.65 6.92
N ASP A 106 7.99 -13.80 7.69
CA ASP A 106 7.56 -15.08 8.27
C ASP A 106 6.66 -15.92 7.31
N GLY A 107 6.45 -15.47 6.07
CA GLY A 107 5.63 -16.14 5.07
C GLY A 107 4.12 -16.08 5.29
N LYS A 108 3.63 -15.33 6.29
CA LYS A 108 2.19 -15.18 6.55
C LYS A 108 1.58 -14.01 5.78
N PHE A 109 0.38 -14.22 5.26
CA PHE A 109 -0.38 -13.20 4.53
C PHE A 109 -1.71 -12.92 5.23
N ASN A 110 -2.02 -11.64 5.40
CA ASN A 110 -3.30 -11.15 5.89
C ASN A 110 -3.51 -9.72 5.39
N TRP A 111 -4.76 -9.24 5.48
CA TRP A 111 -5.10 -7.90 5.00
C TRP A 111 -4.38 -6.78 5.74
N GLY A 112 -4.09 -6.95 7.03
CA GLY A 112 -3.32 -5.98 7.82
C GLY A 112 -1.93 -5.72 7.23
N ARG A 113 -1.24 -6.76 6.73
CA ARG A 113 0.06 -6.64 6.07
C ARG A 113 -0.03 -6.00 4.70
N VAL A 114 -1.06 -6.32 3.92
CA VAL A 114 -1.31 -5.67 2.62
C VAL A 114 -1.56 -4.17 2.82
N VAL A 115 -2.34 -3.81 3.84
CA VAL A 115 -2.59 -2.40 4.18
C VAL A 115 -1.33 -1.72 4.71
N ALA A 116 -0.51 -2.40 5.51
CA ALA A 116 0.78 -1.85 5.97
C ALA A 116 1.72 -1.54 4.79
N LEU A 117 1.76 -2.39 3.76
CA LEU A 117 2.52 -2.14 2.53
C LEU A 117 1.98 -0.91 1.78
N PHE A 118 0.66 -0.79 1.62
CA PHE A 118 0.01 0.37 0.96
C PHE A 118 0.28 1.66 1.73
N TYR A 119 0.15 1.61 3.05
CA TYR A 119 0.42 2.74 3.94
C TYR A 119 1.89 3.18 3.84
N PHE A 120 2.83 2.24 3.86
CA PHE A 120 4.24 2.56 3.71
C PHE A 120 4.57 3.19 2.35
N ALA A 121 4.03 2.65 1.25
CA ALA A 121 4.17 3.22 -0.09
C ALA A 121 3.64 4.67 -0.14
N CYS A 122 2.45 4.91 0.44
CA CYS A 122 1.87 6.24 0.55
C CYS A 122 2.77 7.21 1.31
N ARG A 123 3.39 6.77 2.40
CA ARG A 123 4.31 7.60 3.19
C ARG A 123 5.60 7.93 2.44
N LEU A 124 6.13 7.01 1.64
CA LEU A 124 7.25 7.33 0.76
C LEU A 124 6.88 8.35 -0.32
N VAL A 125 5.66 8.27 -0.88
CA VAL A 125 5.17 9.28 -1.85
C VAL A 125 5.03 10.65 -1.20
N ILE A 126 4.40 10.74 -0.03
CA ILE A 126 4.29 12.00 0.71
C ILE A 126 5.68 12.57 1.01
N LYS A 127 6.63 11.72 1.41
CA LYS A 127 8.01 12.15 1.67
C LYS A 127 8.71 12.64 0.41
N ALA A 128 8.55 11.94 -0.73
CA ALA A 128 9.10 12.36 -2.01
C ALA A 128 8.59 13.75 -2.43
N LEU A 129 7.29 14.01 -2.23
CA LEU A 129 6.70 15.33 -2.46
C LEU A 129 7.30 16.40 -1.52
N LEU A 130 7.41 16.10 -0.23
CA LEU A 130 8.01 17.00 0.77
C LEU A 130 9.48 17.31 0.46
N THR A 131 10.24 16.33 -0.02
CA THR A 131 11.65 16.49 -0.42
C THR A 131 11.82 17.06 -1.84
N LYS A 132 10.73 17.45 -2.52
CA LYS A 132 10.73 18.01 -3.88
C LYS A 132 11.35 17.09 -4.94
N VAL A 133 11.09 15.79 -4.83
CA VAL A 133 11.50 14.77 -5.82
C VAL A 133 10.26 14.07 -6.40
N PRO A 134 9.33 14.80 -7.05
CA PRO A 134 8.06 14.23 -7.50
C PRO A 134 8.19 13.17 -8.60
N ASP A 135 9.32 13.16 -9.33
CA ASP A 135 9.54 12.23 -10.44
C ASP A 135 9.54 10.75 -10.01
N ILE A 136 9.87 10.46 -8.76
CA ILE A 136 9.93 9.10 -8.23
C ILE A 136 8.56 8.55 -7.80
N ILE A 137 7.51 9.37 -7.79
CA ILE A 137 6.19 8.99 -7.26
C ILE A 137 5.63 7.77 -8.01
N ARG A 138 5.66 7.81 -9.35
CA ARG A 138 5.21 6.68 -10.18
C ARG A 138 6.05 5.44 -9.94
N THR A 139 7.34 5.63 -9.69
CA THR A 139 8.28 4.55 -9.41
C THR A 139 8.00 3.90 -8.05
N ILE A 140 7.62 4.67 -7.02
CA ILE A 140 7.19 4.10 -5.73
C ILE A 140 5.92 3.25 -5.91
N ILE A 141 4.95 3.77 -6.68
CA ILE A 141 3.71 3.04 -6.98
C ILE A 141 4.01 1.76 -7.76
N SER A 142 4.97 1.80 -8.71
CA SER A 142 5.37 0.60 -9.45
C SER A 142 6.03 -0.42 -8.54
N TRP A 143 6.92 -0.02 -7.61
CA TRP A 143 7.52 -0.96 -6.66
C TRP A 143 6.47 -1.69 -5.82
N ALA A 144 5.44 -0.98 -5.33
CA ALA A 144 4.36 -1.59 -4.57
C ALA A 144 3.50 -2.52 -5.45
N THR A 145 3.23 -2.12 -6.68
CA THR A 145 2.45 -2.92 -7.64
C THR A 145 3.21 -4.18 -8.06
N ASP A 146 4.51 -4.07 -8.30
CA ASP A 146 5.37 -5.19 -8.68
C ASP A 146 5.55 -6.15 -7.51
N TYR A 147 5.76 -5.65 -6.28
CA TYR A 147 5.82 -6.51 -5.09
C TYR A 147 4.49 -7.25 -4.85
N LEU A 148 3.36 -6.56 -5.07
CA LEU A 148 2.04 -7.16 -4.99
C LEU A 148 1.91 -8.29 -6.03
N ARG A 149 2.27 -8.04 -7.30
CA ARG A 149 2.27 -9.02 -8.39
C ARG A 149 3.12 -10.25 -8.05
N ASP A 150 4.33 -10.04 -7.57
CA ASP A 150 5.31 -11.11 -7.45
C ASP A 150 5.11 -11.96 -6.18
N HIS A 151 4.56 -11.39 -5.11
CA HIS A 151 4.54 -12.03 -3.80
C HIS A 151 3.16 -12.21 -3.17
N VAL A 152 2.18 -11.36 -3.50
CA VAL A 152 0.95 -11.24 -2.70
C VAL A 152 -0.32 -11.53 -3.52
N ILE A 153 -0.28 -11.35 -4.85
CA ILE A 153 -1.47 -11.36 -5.70
C ILE A 153 -2.22 -12.70 -5.68
N ASN A 154 -1.49 -13.82 -5.62
CA ASN A 154 -2.08 -15.14 -5.55
C ASN A 154 -2.90 -15.30 -4.27
N TRP A 155 -2.37 -14.85 -3.13
CA TRP A 155 -3.10 -14.88 -1.86
C TRP A 155 -4.37 -14.03 -1.93
N ILE A 156 -4.30 -12.82 -2.50
CA ILE A 156 -5.49 -11.96 -2.66
C ILE A 156 -6.56 -12.63 -3.52
N ARG A 157 -6.15 -13.27 -4.62
CA ARG A 157 -7.06 -14.02 -5.47
C ARG A 157 -7.71 -15.17 -4.69
N ASP A 158 -6.93 -15.88 -3.88
CA ASP A 158 -7.44 -16.99 -3.05
C ASP A 158 -8.41 -16.51 -1.96
N GLN A 159 -8.35 -15.23 -1.56
CA GLN A 159 -9.36 -14.57 -0.71
C GLN A 159 -10.64 -14.15 -1.47
N GLY A 160 -10.74 -14.46 -2.77
CA GLY A 160 -11.85 -14.00 -3.62
C GLY A 160 -11.68 -12.56 -4.13
N GLY A 161 -10.45 -12.02 -4.10
CA GLY A 161 -10.14 -10.67 -4.53
C GLY A 161 -10.20 -9.63 -3.41
N TRP A 162 -10.26 -8.35 -3.80
CA TRP A 162 -10.17 -7.22 -2.87
C TRP A 162 -11.39 -7.05 -1.97
N GLU A 163 -12.55 -7.62 -2.30
CA GLU A 163 -13.73 -7.59 -1.43
C GLU A 163 -13.48 -8.29 -0.09
N GLY A 164 -12.54 -9.24 -0.03
CA GLY A 164 -12.19 -9.97 1.18
C GLY A 164 -11.74 -9.07 2.33
N ILE A 165 -11.18 -7.89 2.03
CA ILE A 165 -10.75 -6.92 3.04
C ILE A 165 -11.91 -6.50 3.95
N ARG A 166 -13.15 -6.43 3.41
CA ARG A 166 -14.37 -6.01 4.11
C ARG A 166 -14.71 -6.89 5.30
N SER A 167 -14.30 -8.15 5.28
CA SER A 167 -14.52 -9.05 6.42
C SER A 167 -13.57 -8.79 7.58
N TYR A 168 -12.42 -8.15 7.32
CA TYR A 168 -11.46 -7.73 8.36
C TYR A 168 -11.85 -6.39 9.00
N PHE A 169 -12.65 -5.58 8.30
CA PHE A 169 -13.17 -4.32 8.82
C PHE A 169 -14.16 -4.52 9.97
N GLY A 170 -13.98 -3.75 11.04
CA GLY A 170 -14.82 -3.82 12.25
C GLY A 170 -14.21 -4.62 13.40
N THR A 171 -13.03 -5.23 13.20
CA THR A 171 -12.24 -5.80 14.30
C THR A 171 -11.26 -4.75 14.83
N PRO A 172 -10.95 -4.69 16.14
CA PRO A 172 -9.99 -3.74 16.72
C PRO A 172 -8.51 -4.08 16.36
N THR A 173 -8.26 -4.58 15.16
CA THR A 173 -6.96 -5.10 14.70
C THR A 173 -6.02 -4.01 14.17
N TRP A 174 -6.51 -2.83 13.80
CA TRP A 174 -5.68 -1.80 13.16
C TRP A 174 -4.66 -1.15 14.10
N GLN A 175 -4.96 -1.04 15.39
CA GLN A 175 -3.96 -0.69 16.39
C GLN A 175 -2.81 -1.71 16.40
N THR A 176 -3.13 -3.00 16.33
CA THR A 176 -2.14 -4.08 16.21
C THR A 176 -1.35 -3.98 14.91
N VAL A 177 -1.99 -3.61 13.80
CA VAL A 177 -1.29 -3.35 12.52
C VAL A 177 -0.31 -2.19 12.65
N GLY A 178 -0.70 -1.10 13.32
CA GLY A 178 0.19 0.03 13.58
C GLY A 178 1.39 -0.35 14.44
N VAL A 179 1.17 -1.10 15.53
CA VAL A 179 2.24 -1.65 16.38
C VAL A 179 3.14 -2.59 15.59
N PHE A 180 2.56 -3.48 14.78
CA PHE A 180 3.30 -4.39 13.91
C PHE A 180 4.19 -3.63 12.93
N LEU A 181 3.66 -2.63 12.22
CA LEU A 181 4.43 -1.83 11.27
C LEU A 181 5.52 -1.02 11.97
N ALA A 182 5.26 -0.47 13.15
CA ALA A 182 6.29 0.18 13.96
C ALA A 182 7.42 -0.80 14.34
N GLY A 183 7.09 -2.05 14.69
CA GLY A 183 8.06 -3.12 14.92
C GLY A 183 8.92 -3.39 13.68
N VAL A 184 8.29 -3.58 12.52
CA VAL A 184 8.97 -3.77 11.23
C VAL A 184 9.94 -2.62 10.93
N LEU A 185 9.48 -1.37 11.07
CA LEU A 185 10.31 -0.20 10.81
C LEU A 185 11.48 -0.10 11.80
N THR A 186 11.27 -0.47 13.06
CA THR A 186 12.35 -0.54 14.07
C THR A 186 13.45 -1.48 13.62
N THR A 187 13.10 -2.69 13.18
CA THR A 187 14.08 -3.68 12.67
C THR A 187 14.89 -3.11 11.50
N VAL A 188 14.22 -2.51 10.52
CA VAL A 188 14.89 -1.95 9.33
C VAL A 188 15.77 -0.75 9.68
N LEU A 189 15.32 0.12 10.58
CA LEU A 189 16.07 1.30 11.03
C LEU A 189 17.31 0.94 11.85
N VAL A 190 17.22 -0.07 12.74
CA VAL A 190 18.35 -0.55 13.53
C VAL A 190 19.41 -1.18 12.63
N ILE A 191 19.02 -2.04 11.69
CA ILE A 191 19.95 -2.65 10.72
C ILE A 191 20.65 -1.61 9.85
N ARG A 192 20.00 -0.47 9.57
CA ARG A 192 20.60 0.63 8.80
C ARG A 192 21.60 1.47 9.59
N LYS A 193 21.45 1.55 10.92
CA LYS A 193 22.34 2.34 11.80
C LYS A 193 23.59 1.57 12.22
N MET A 194 23.58 0.24 12.09
CA MET A 194 24.73 -0.64 12.28
C MET A 194 25.56 -0.74 11.00
#